data_AF-C3Y4Q8-F1
#
_entry.id   AF-C3Y4Q8-F1
#
_cell.length_a   1.000
_cell.length_b   1.000
_cell.length_c   1.000
_cell.angle_alpha   90.00
_cell.angle_beta   90.00
_cell.angle_gamma   90.00
#
_symmetry.space_group_name_H-M   'P 1'
#
loop_
_entity.id
_entity.type
_entity.pdbx_description
1 polymer ?
#
loop_
_entity_poly.entity_id
_entity_poly.type
_entity_poly.pdbx_seq_one_letter_code
_entity_poly.pdbx_strand_id
1 'polypeptide(L)'
;MANPASPWDGEWHTVCTTWRSSDGAWQFYVDGALTASASGFLVGGRVRTGGMWILGQDQDNVGGGFAAHQAFSGEMSQVNLWDRVLSADEIGADCNHHGNVIDWDTTNIEIFG
;
A
#
# COMPACT_ATOMS: atom_id res chain seq x y z
N MET A 1 -4.20 10.82 23.61
CA MET A 1 -4.01 10.50 22.18
C MET A 1 -4.94 9.34 21.90
N ALA A 2 -5.91 9.50 21.00
CA ALA A 2 -6.87 8.44 20.70
C ALA A 2 -6.13 7.28 20.03
N ASN A 3 -6.42 6.05 20.46
CA ASN A 3 -6.01 4.87 19.71
C ASN A 3 -6.81 4.88 18.40
N PRO A 4 -6.19 4.75 17.22
CA PRO A 4 -6.96 4.70 15.98
C PRO A 4 -7.96 3.54 16.03
N ALA A 5 -9.11 3.75 15.41
CA ALA A 5 -10.13 2.70 15.26
C ALA A 5 -9.52 1.48 14.57
N SER A 6 -10.09 0.30 14.84
CA SER A 6 -9.67 -0.91 14.15
C SER A 6 -10.01 -0.78 12.68
N PRO A 7 -9.08 -0.98 11.72
CA PRO A 7 -9.35 -0.84 10.29
C PRO A 7 -10.25 -1.96 9.71
N TRP A 8 -10.92 -2.72 10.59
CA TRP A 8 -11.72 -3.90 10.28
C TRP A 8 -13.15 -3.75 10.82
N ASP A 9 -13.62 -2.52 11.03
CA ASP A 9 -14.95 -2.21 11.56
C ASP A 9 -16.02 -2.11 10.46
N GLY A 10 -15.62 -2.20 9.19
CA GLY A 10 -16.52 -2.12 8.03
C GLY A 10 -16.67 -0.71 7.47
N GLU A 11 -15.93 0.28 7.99
CA GLU A 11 -15.86 1.63 7.43
C GLU A 11 -14.68 1.77 6.45
N TRP A 12 -14.68 2.86 5.68
CA TRP A 12 -13.58 3.21 4.79
C TRP A 12 -12.42 3.78 5.62
N HIS A 13 -11.24 3.20 5.44
CA HIS A 13 -10.01 3.69 6.04
C HIS A 13 -8.95 3.98 4.99
N THR A 14 -8.15 5.03 5.24
CA THR A 14 -6.95 5.28 4.45
C THR A 14 -5.77 4.56 5.08
N VAL A 15 -5.14 3.67 4.33
CA VAL A 15 -3.94 2.93 4.77
C VAL A 15 -2.75 3.35 3.92
N CYS A 16 -1.66 3.75 4.57
CA CYS A 16 -0.40 4.07 3.90
C CYS A 16 0.76 3.32 4.53
N THR A 17 1.62 2.75 3.68
CA THR A 17 2.85 2.10 4.12
C THR A 17 4.05 2.66 3.37
N THR A 18 5.18 2.80 4.06
CA THR A 18 6.42 3.30 3.47
C THR A 18 7.56 2.33 3.74
N TRP A 19 8.56 2.33 2.85
CA TRP A 19 9.83 1.66 3.09
C TRP A 19 10.97 2.41 2.43
N ARG A 20 12.11 2.50 3.11
CA ARG A 20 13.33 3.15 2.62
C ARG A 20 14.51 2.18 2.65
N SER A 21 15.13 1.96 1.49
CA SER A 21 16.26 1.02 1.36
C SER A 21 17.49 1.41 2.18
N SER A 22 17.80 2.71 2.34
CA SER A 22 19.06 3.17 2.94
C SER A 22 19.26 2.73 4.40
N ASP A 23 18.18 2.64 5.17
CA ASP A 23 18.17 2.33 6.60
C ASP A 23 17.14 1.24 6.95
N GLY A 24 16.39 0.74 5.96
CA GLY A 24 15.32 -0.23 6.14
C GLY A 24 14.15 0.32 6.97
N ALA A 25 14.02 1.64 7.09
CA ALA A 25 12.92 2.28 7.79
C ALA A 25 11.61 2.02 7.07
N TRP A 26 10.60 1.58 7.82
CA TRP A 26 9.23 1.42 7.33
C TRP A 26 8.24 1.99 8.34
N GLN A 27 7.12 2.46 7.83
CA GLN A 27 6.06 3.08 8.62
C GLN A 27 4.70 2.62 8.09
N PHE A 28 3.75 2.46 8.99
CA PHE A 28 2.37 2.06 8.69
C PHE A 28 1.42 3.07 9.32
N TYR A 29 0.54 3.62 8.49
CA TYR A 29 -0.42 4.65 8.86
C TYR A 29 -1.84 4.16 8.60
N VAL A 30 -2.75 4.49 9.52
CA VAL A 30 -4.18 4.27 9.39
C VAL A 30 -4.86 5.61 9.69
N ASP A 31 -5.69 6.09 8.77
CA ASP A 31 -6.39 7.37 8.85
C ASP A 31 -5.45 8.55 9.17
N GLY A 32 -4.29 8.55 8.50
CA GLY A 32 -3.23 9.55 8.68
C GLY A 32 -2.42 9.40 9.98
N ALA A 33 -2.82 8.54 10.92
CA ALA A 33 -2.11 8.31 12.17
C ALA A 33 -1.05 7.21 12.02
N LEU A 34 0.18 7.46 12.47
CA LEU A 34 1.23 6.44 12.52
C LEU A 34 0.89 5.38 13.58
N THR A 35 0.66 4.14 13.13
CA THR A 35 0.27 3.03 14.02
C THR A 35 1.38 2.02 14.25
N ALA A 36 2.33 1.89 13.32
CA ALA A 36 3.51 1.07 13.50
C ALA A 36 4.70 1.59 12.70
N SER A 37 5.91 1.35 13.19
CA SER A 37 7.15 1.64 12.47
C SER A 37 8.32 0.86 13.04
N ALA A 38 9.29 0.52 12.19
CA ALA A 38 10.61 0.06 12.62
C ALA A 38 11.67 0.39 11.57
N SER A 39 12.90 -0.05 11.80
CA SER A 39 14.03 0.11 10.88
C SER A 39 14.85 -1.18 10.76
N GLY A 40 15.78 -1.23 9.81
CA GLY A 40 16.64 -2.39 9.59
C GLY A 40 16.03 -3.48 8.71
N PHE A 41 14.81 -3.29 8.19
CA PHE A 41 14.19 -4.26 7.28
C PHE A 41 14.77 -4.12 5.87
N LEU A 42 15.44 -5.17 5.38
CA LEU A 42 16.01 -5.25 4.03
C LEU A 42 16.90 -4.05 3.65
N VAL A 43 17.78 -3.61 4.56
CA VAL A 43 18.74 -2.51 4.29
C VAL A 43 19.57 -2.80 3.04
N GLY A 44 19.67 -1.83 2.13
CA GLY A 44 20.34 -1.95 0.83
C GLY A 44 19.58 -2.80 -0.19
N GLY A 45 18.38 -3.27 0.15
CA GLY A 45 17.50 -4.02 -0.74
C GLY A 45 16.99 -3.16 -1.90
N ARG A 46 16.44 -3.82 -2.92
CA ARG A 46 15.86 -3.16 -4.09
C ARG A 46 14.59 -3.89 -4.53
N VAL A 47 13.54 -3.13 -4.79
CA VAL A 47 12.35 -3.64 -5.49
C VAL A 47 12.75 -3.98 -6.93
N ARG A 48 12.60 -5.26 -7.29
CA ARG A 48 13.00 -5.76 -8.61
C ARG A 48 12.01 -5.29 -9.68
N THR A 49 12.53 -5.00 -10.86
CA THR A 49 11.72 -4.66 -12.04
C THR A 49 11.14 -5.91 -12.70
N GLY A 50 10.10 -5.75 -13.52
CA GLY A 50 9.50 -6.84 -14.30
C GLY A 50 8.43 -7.65 -13.55
N GLY A 51 7.95 -7.15 -12.42
CA GLY A 51 6.79 -7.70 -11.72
C GLY A 51 5.45 -7.20 -12.27
N MET A 52 4.36 -7.67 -11.66
CA MET A 52 2.99 -7.29 -11.98
C MET A 52 2.25 -6.97 -10.69
N TRP A 53 1.59 -5.82 -10.63
CA TRP A 53 0.72 -5.45 -9.51
C TRP A 53 -0.64 -6.13 -9.67
N ILE A 54 -1.09 -6.83 -8.64
CA ILE A 54 -2.41 -7.49 -8.58
C ILE A 54 -3.13 -6.98 -7.35
N LEU A 55 -4.41 -6.65 -7.54
CA LEU A 55 -5.33 -6.30 -6.47
C LEU A 55 -6.36 -7.44 -6.33
N GLY A 56 -6.78 -7.73 -5.10
CA GLY A 56 -7.80 -8.73 -4.82
C GLY A 56 -7.29 -10.16 -4.56
N GLN A 57 -6.05 -10.49 -4.94
CA GLN A 57 -5.47 -11.84 -4.80
C GLN A 57 -4.02 -11.79 -4.30
N ASP A 58 -3.61 -12.85 -3.59
CA ASP A 58 -2.23 -13.08 -3.18
C ASP A 58 -1.46 -13.86 -4.26
N GLN A 59 -0.33 -13.31 -4.72
CA GLN A 59 0.52 -13.90 -5.77
C GLN A 59 1.59 -14.83 -5.18
N ASP A 60 1.53 -16.12 -5.52
CA ASP A 60 2.63 -17.07 -5.27
C ASP A 60 3.69 -17.06 -6.40
N ASN A 61 3.32 -16.59 -7.58
CA ASN A 61 4.20 -16.35 -8.72
C ASN A 61 3.73 -15.15 -9.55
N VAL A 62 4.62 -14.57 -10.37
CA VAL A 62 4.29 -13.36 -11.14
C VAL A 62 3.04 -13.59 -12.00
N GLY A 63 1.96 -12.86 -11.68
CA GLY A 63 0.69 -12.92 -12.39
C GLY A 63 -0.20 -14.14 -12.08
N GLY A 64 0.09 -14.95 -11.07
CA GLY A 64 -0.71 -16.15 -10.78
C GLY A 64 -0.43 -16.83 -9.45
N GLY A 65 -0.85 -18.09 -9.35
CA GLY A 65 -0.73 -18.88 -8.12
C GLY A 65 -1.81 -18.56 -7.08
N PHE A 66 -2.88 -17.89 -7.48
CA PHE A 66 -3.95 -17.44 -6.58
C PHE A 66 -4.67 -18.62 -5.93
N ALA A 67 -4.97 -18.49 -4.64
CA ALA A 67 -5.85 -19.40 -3.92
C ALA A 67 -7.03 -18.63 -3.31
N ALA A 68 -8.25 -19.16 -3.51
CA ALA A 68 -9.48 -18.47 -3.12
C ALA A 68 -9.56 -18.08 -1.63
N HIS A 69 -8.88 -18.82 -0.75
CA HIS A 69 -8.86 -18.54 0.69
C HIS A 69 -7.92 -17.38 1.09
N GLN A 70 -7.08 -16.90 0.17
CA GLN A 70 -6.20 -15.72 0.33
C GLN A 70 -6.76 -14.50 -0.41
N ALA A 71 -7.92 -14.61 -1.05
CA ALA A 71 -8.54 -13.51 -1.76
C ALA A 71 -9.00 -12.41 -0.79
N PHE A 72 -8.85 -11.16 -1.20
CA PHE A 72 -9.43 -10.03 -0.50
C PHE A 72 -10.95 -9.97 -0.78
N SER A 73 -11.74 -9.81 0.28
CA SER A 73 -13.20 -9.67 0.21
C SER A 73 -13.60 -8.33 0.84
N GLY A 74 -13.86 -7.34 0.00
CA GLY A 74 -14.19 -5.97 0.43
C GLY A 74 -14.13 -5.00 -0.75
N GLU A 75 -14.13 -3.71 -0.44
CA GLU A 75 -14.02 -2.63 -1.41
C GLU A 75 -12.63 -1.99 -1.32
N MET A 76 -12.10 -1.53 -2.46
CA MET A 76 -10.80 -0.85 -2.54
C MET A 76 -10.91 0.31 -3.54
N SER A 77 -10.26 1.42 -3.22
CA SER A 77 -10.20 2.61 -4.06
C SER A 77 -8.90 3.37 -3.81
N GLN A 78 -8.54 4.29 -4.71
CA GLN A 78 -7.42 5.22 -4.54
C GLN A 78 -6.06 4.55 -4.30
N VAL A 79 -5.80 3.40 -4.91
CA VAL A 79 -4.50 2.73 -4.81
C VAL A 79 -3.46 3.51 -5.63
N ASN A 80 -2.54 4.12 -4.92
CA ASN A 80 -1.45 4.91 -5.49
C ASN A 80 -0.10 4.41 -5.00
N LEU A 81 0.95 4.62 -5.80
CA LEU A 81 2.31 4.22 -5.48
C LEU A 81 3.32 5.30 -5.89
N TRP A 82 4.31 5.51 -5.01
CA TRP A 82 5.43 6.42 -5.22
C TRP A 82 6.77 5.70 -5.13
N ASP A 83 7.77 6.24 -5.82
CA ASP A 83 9.17 5.78 -5.75
C ASP A 83 9.98 6.46 -4.62
N ARG A 84 9.29 7.22 -3.76
CA ARG A 84 9.86 7.92 -2.61
C ARG A 84 9.00 7.73 -1.36
N VAL A 85 9.61 7.97 -0.20
CA VAL A 85 8.87 8.06 1.06
C VAL A 85 8.10 9.38 1.09
N LEU A 86 6.79 9.29 1.32
CA LEU A 86 5.95 10.45 1.60
C LEU A 86 6.19 10.96 3.02
N SER A 87 6.10 12.27 3.20
CA SER A 87 6.10 12.90 4.53
C SER A 87 4.78 12.64 5.26
N ALA A 88 4.77 12.84 6.58
CA ALA A 88 3.55 12.67 7.39
C ALA A 88 2.43 13.62 6.95
N ASP A 89 2.78 14.84 6.52
CA ASP A 89 1.81 15.83 6.02
C ASP A 89 1.20 15.40 4.69
N GLU A 90 2.00 14.79 3.80
CA GLU A 90 1.47 14.20 2.57
C GLU A 90 0.54 13.03 2.89
N ILE A 91 0.90 12.14 3.82
CA ILE A 91 0.06 10.99 4.19
C ILE A 91 -1.26 11.42 4.87
N GLY A 92 -1.23 12.50 5.65
CA GLY A 92 -2.41 13.05 6.31
C GLY A 92 -3.29 13.94 5.41
N ALA A 93 -2.85 14.24 4.19
CA ALA A 93 -3.64 15.01 3.23
C ALA A 93 -4.68 14.12 2.53
N ASP A 94 -5.82 14.69 2.18
CA ASP A 94 -6.98 13.98 1.60
C ASP A 94 -6.72 13.36 0.20
N CYS A 95 -7.70 12.53 -0.22
CA CYS A 95 -7.99 11.77 -1.45
C CYS A 95 -7.46 12.20 -2.84
N ASN A 96 -6.69 13.28 -2.98
CA ASN A 96 -6.21 13.81 -4.26
C ASN A 96 -4.73 13.50 -4.50
N HIS A 97 -4.33 12.29 -4.09
CA HIS A 97 -2.97 11.80 -4.19
C HIS A 97 -2.76 11.12 -5.53
N HIS A 98 -1.84 11.65 -6.33
CA HIS A 98 -1.42 11.02 -7.58
C HIS A 98 -0.03 10.42 -7.41
N GLY A 99 0.04 9.10 -7.49
CA GLY A 99 1.31 8.37 -7.49
C GLY A 99 2.11 8.58 -8.76
N ASN A 100 3.44 8.70 -8.65
CA ASN A 100 4.30 8.78 -9.83
C ASN A 100 4.69 7.41 -10.41
N VAL A 101 4.32 6.31 -9.74
CA VAL A 101 4.51 4.93 -10.22
C VAL A 101 3.17 4.28 -10.57
N ILE A 102 2.18 4.41 -9.69
CA ILE A 102 0.79 4.01 -9.95
C ILE A 102 -0.07 5.19 -9.53
N ASP A 103 -0.86 5.69 -10.47
CA ASP A 103 -1.91 6.69 -10.23
C ASP A 103 -3.27 6.02 -10.49
N TRP A 104 -4.11 5.93 -9.46
CA TRP A 104 -5.40 5.23 -9.54
C TRP A 104 -6.29 5.74 -10.67
N ASP A 105 -6.23 7.06 -10.93
CA ASP A 105 -7.16 7.71 -11.86
C ASP A 105 -6.72 7.60 -13.32
N THR A 106 -5.42 7.36 -13.56
CA THR A 106 -4.84 7.43 -14.91
C THR A 106 -4.15 6.15 -15.36
N THR A 107 -3.81 5.25 -14.45
CA THR A 107 -3.19 3.95 -14.77
C THR A 107 -4.23 3.02 -15.41
N ASN A 108 -3.87 2.32 -16.48
CA ASN A 108 -4.74 1.30 -17.06
C ASN A 108 -4.87 0.11 -16.11
N ILE A 109 -6.07 -0.11 -15.56
CA ILE A 109 -6.38 -1.25 -14.68
C ILE A 109 -7.17 -2.28 -15.51
N GLU A 110 -6.61 -3.48 -15.65
CA GLU A 110 -7.28 -4.61 -16.28
C GLU A 110 -8.10 -5.38 -15.24
N ILE A 111 -9.38 -5.59 -15.53
CA ILE A 111 -10.32 -6.27 -14.62
C ILE A 111 -10.52 -7.71 -15.10
N PHE A 112 -10.33 -8.67 -14.18
CA PHE A 112 -10.53 -10.10 -14.38
C PHE A 112 -11.51 -10.64 -13.33
N GLY A 113 -12.38 -11.59 -13.70
CA GLY A 113 -13.38 -12.19 -12.82
C GLY A 113 -13.96 -13.48 -13.39
#